data_AF-A0A961AKU6-F1
#
_entry.id   AF-A0A961AKU6-F1
#
_cell.length_a   1.000
_cell.length_b   1.000
_cell.length_c   1.000
_cell.angle_alpha   90.00
_cell.angle_beta   90.00
_cell.angle_gamma   90.00
#
_symmetry.space_group_name_H-M   'P 1'
#
loop_
_entity.id
_entity.type
_entity.pdbx_description
1 polymer ?
#
loop_
_entity_poly.entity_id
_entity_poly.type
_entity_poly.pdbx_seq_one_letter_code
_entity_poly.pdbx_strand_id
1 'polypeptide(L)' 'IAWLLNPDAFVIGGGVAQAGDLIFRPLNQRVHAMLSTVVWERLQILPARFSNEAGIIGNAALSADALADA' A
#
# COMPACT_ATOMS: atom_id res chain seq x y z
N ILE A 1 11.27 -7.02 -3.22
CA ILE A 1 9.84 -7.41 -3.35
C ILE A 1 9.17 -6.76 -4.57
N ALA A 2 9.40 -5.47 -4.84
CA ALA A 2 8.83 -4.79 -6.03
C ALA A 2 9.10 -5.53 -7.34
N TRP A 3 10.34 -5.96 -7.60
CA TRP A 3 10.70 -6.76 -8.78
C TRP A 3 10.05 -8.14 -8.84
N LEU A 4 9.70 -8.72 -7.70
CA LEU A 4 9.12 -10.07 -7.63
C LEU A 4 7.61 -10.03 -7.85
N LEU A 5 6.93 -9.04 -7.27
CA LEU A 5 5.47 -8.96 -7.26
C LEU A 5 4.91 -8.01 -8.33
N ASN A 6 5.70 -7.05 -8.80
CA ASN A 6 5.29 -5.97 -9.70
C ASN A 6 3.90 -5.39 -9.38
N PRO A 7 3.67 -4.91 -8.14
CA PRO A 7 2.35 -4.46 -7.71
C PRO A 7 2.00 -3.09 -8.30
N ASP A 8 0.70 -2.80 -8.40
CA ASP A 8 0.21 -1.46 -8.75
C ASP A 8 0.42 -0.46 -7.59
N ALA A 9 0.38 -0.93 -6.34
CA ALA A 9 0.54 -0.06 -5.17
C ALA A 9 1.22 -0.73 -3.98
N PHE A 10 2.02 0.05 -3.25
CA PHE A 10 2.43 -0.21 -1.87
C PHE A 10 1.62 0.67 -0.91
N VAL A 11 0.83 0.04 -0.04
CA VAL A 11 0.08 0.75 1.00
C VAL A 11 0.87 0.70 2.32
N ILE A 12 1.23 1.86 2.85
CA ILE A 12 2.02 2.01 4.08
C ILE A 12 1.11 2.41 5.23
N GLY A 13 1.01 1.55 6.24
CA GLY A 13 0.21 1.77 7.44
C GLY A 13 1.03 1.95 8.71
N GLY A 14 0.34 1.97 9.86
CA GLY A 14 0.92 2.17 11.18
C GLY A 14 1.13 3.65 11.54
N GLY A 15 1.45 3.92 12.81
CA GLY A 15 1.55 5.29 13.34
C GLY A 15 2.60 6.15 12.62
N VAL A 16 3.69 5.55 12.14
CA VAL A 16 4.73 6.26 11.39
C VAL A 16 4.17 6.84 10.09
N ALA A 17 3.25 6.14 9.42
CA ALA A 17 2.60 6.60 8.18
C ALA A 17 1.88 7.95 8.35
N GLN A 18 1.49 8.32 9.57
CA GLN A 18 0.83 9.59 9.88
C GLN A 18 1.74 10.81 9.73
N ALA A 19 3.06 10.63 9.67
CA ALA A 19 4.00 11.72 9.40
C ALA A 19 3.88 12.28 7.96
N GLY A 20 3.09 11.63 7.09
CA GLY A 20 2.75 12.14 5.77
C GLY A 20 3.98 12.46 4.92
N ASP A 21 3.98 13.61 4.27
CA ASP A 21 5.04 14.04 3.37
C ASP A 21 6.46 13.93 3.92
N LEU A 22 6.64 14.10 5.23
CA LEU A 22 7.95 13.99 5.89
C LEU A 22 8.61 12.63 5.60
N ILE A 23 7.82 11.56 5.52
CA ILE A 23 8.28 10.21 5.21
C ILE A 23 7.98 9.79 3.77
N PHE A 24 6.84 10.20 3.19
CA PHE A 24 6.41 9.74 1.88
C PHE A 24 7.24 10.35 0.75
N ARG A 25 7.71 11.61 0.88
CA ARG A 25 8.60 12.20 -0.14
C ARG A 25 9.95 11.47 -0.23
N PRO A 26 10.73 11.31 0.86
CA PRO A 26 12.01 10.60 0.77
C PRO A 26 11.83 9.12 0.42
N LEU A 27 10.74 8.48 0.84
CA LEU A 27 10.40 7.11 0.44
C LEU A 27 10.21 6.99 -1.08
N ASN A 28 9.39 7.85 -1.68
CA ASN A 28 9.19 7.87 -3.13
C ASN A 28 10.50 8.09 -3.88
N GLN A 29 11.29 9.09 -3.47
CA GLN A 29 12.60 9.37 -4.09
C GLN A 29 13.53 8.14 -4.05
N ARG A 30 13.57 7.44 -2.91
CA ARG A 30 14.39 6.24 -2.77
C ARG A 30 13.90 5.09 -3.65
N VAL A 31 12.59 4.86 -3.71
CA VAL A 31 12.01 3.80 -4.52
C VAL A 31 12.27 4.05 -6.01
N HIS A 32 12.09 5.28 -6.50
CA HIS A 32 12.41 5.63 -7.88
C HIS A 32 13.90 5.46 -8.22
N ALA A 33 14.81 5.74 -7.27
CA ALA A 33 16.24 5.54 -7.48
C ALA A 33 16.66 4.05 -7.52
N MET A 34 15.84 3.15 -6.97
CA MET A 34 16.14 1.72 -6.88
C MET A 34 15.50 0.87 -7.99
N LEU A 35 14.50 1.40 -8.68
CA LEU A 35 13.71 0.67 -9.68
C LEU A 35 13.93 1.25 -11.08
N SER A 36 13.83 0.42 -12.12
CA SER A 36 13.81 0.94 -13.49
C SER A 36 12.52 1.72 -13.73
N THR A 37 12.57 2.65 -14.70
CA THR A 37 11.43 3.50 -15.08
C THR A 37 10.18 2.69 -15.40
N VAL A 38 10.34 1.59 -16.13
CA VAL A 38 9.23 0.69 -16.52
C VAL A 38 8.46 0.13 -15.31
N VAL A 39 9.14 -0.07 -14.18
CA VAL A 39 8.53 -0.64 -12.98
C VAL A 39 7.92 0.44 -12.10
N TRP A 40 8.60 1.58 -11.89
CA TRP A 40 8.07 2.58 -10.97
C TRP A 40 6.98 3.47 -11.58
N GLU A 41 6.93 3.64 -12.90
CA GLU A 41 6.03 4.60 -13.57
C GLU A 41 4.54 4.32 -13.32
N ARG A 42 4.19 3.06 -13.02
CA ARG A 42 2.83 2.65 -12.62
C ARG A 42 2.68 2.38 -11.12
N LEU A 43 3.78 2.31 -10.38
CA LEU A 43 3.79 1.96 -8.96
C LEU A 43 3.38 3.15 -8.10
N GLN A 44 2.32 2.99 -7.31
CA GLN A 44 1.89 3.99 -6.33
C GLN A 44 2.40 3.67 -4.92
N ILE A 45 2.80 4.69 -4.15
CA ILE A 45 3.08 4.57 -2.72
C ILE A 45 2.03 5.37 -1.96
N LEU A 46 1.13 4.67 -1.25
CA LEU A 46 -0.08 5.24 -0.68
C LEU A 46 -0.10 5.11 0.86
N PRO A 47 -0.63 6.11 1.59
CA PRO A 47 -0.93 5.95 3.01
C PRO A 47 -2.16 5.05 3.22
N ALA A 48 -2.12 4.22 4.26
CA ALA A 48 -3.27 3.39 4.64
C ALA A 48 -4.43 4.27 5.12
N ARG A 49 -5.54 4.28 4.36
CA ARG A 49 -6.73 5.09 4.67
C ARG A 49 -7.42 4.71 5.97
N PHE A 50 -7.54 3.41 6.23
CA PHE A 50 -8.31 2.87 7.35
C PHE A 50 -7.46 2.53 8.56
N SER A 51 -6.17 2.88 8.59
CA SER A 51 -5.22 2.65 9.68
C SER A 51 -5.57 1.49 10.64
N ASN A 52 -6.17 1.78 11.80
CA ASN A 52 -6.43 0.81 12.85
C ASN A 52 -7.69 -0.01 12.57
N GLU A 53 -8.63 0.55 11.84
CA GLU A 53 -9.88 -0.07 11.41
C GLU A 53 -9.69 -1.04 10.24
N ALA A 54 -8.54 -0.99 9.54
CA ALA A 54 -8.27 -1.81 8.36
C ALA A 54 -8.46 -3.32 8.62
N GLY A 55 -8.08 -3.81 9.80
CA GLY A 55 -8.24 -5.21 10.18
C GLY A 55 -9.70 -5.64 10.31
N ILE A 56 -10.51 -4.87 11.03
CA ILE A 56 -11.92 -5.22 11.23
C ILE A 56 -12.73 -5.05 9.94
N ILE A 57 -12.42 -4.02 9.14
CA ILE A 57 -13.02 -3.83 7.80
C ILE A 57 -12.65 -5.00 6.88
N GLY A 58 -11.39 -5.43 6.86
CA GLY A 58 -10.93 -6.56 6.06
C GLY A 58 -11.63 -7.87 6.44
N ASN A 59 -11.81 -8.13 7.74
CA ASN A 59 -12.55 -9.30 8.21
C ASN A 59 -14.03 -9.27 7.80
N ALA A 60 -14.67 -8.10 7.91
CA ALA A 60 -16.06 -7.92 7.47
C ALA A 60 -16.20 -8.15 5.97
N ALA A 61 -15.26 -7.64 5.16
CA ALA A 61 -15.23 -7.87 3.71
C ALA A 61 -15.05 -9.36 3.38
N LEU A 62 -14.09 -10.03 4.03
CA LEU A 62 -13.88 -11.47 3.83
C LEU A 62 -15.12 -12.31 4.18
N SER A 63 -15.82 -11.95 5.26
CA SER A 63 -17.08 -12.60 5.63
C SER A 63 -18.19 -12.34 4.62
N ALA A 64 -18.24 -11.14 4.03
CA ALA A 64 -19.25 -10.79 3.02
C ALA A 64 -19.01 -11.56 1.72
N ASP A 65 -17.75 -11.68 1.27
CA ASP A 65 -17.38 -12.46 0.09
C ASP A 65 -17.76 -13.94 0.27
N ALA A 66 -17.46 -14.53 1.42
CA ALA A 66 -17.80 -15.92 1.73
C ALA A 66 -19.32 -16.21 1.72
N LEU A 67 -20.15 -15.21 2.03
CA LEU A 67 -21.61 -15.32 1.95
C LEU A 67 -22.14 -15.15 0.52
N ALA A 68 -21.43 -14.42 -0.33
CA ALA A 68 -21.81 -14.23 -1.74
C ALA A 68 -21.50 -15.47 -2.59
N ASP A 69 -20.48 -16.24 -2.19
CA ASP A 69 -20.08 -17.50 -2.84
C ASP A 69 -20.87 -18.74 -2.38
N ALA A 70 -21.77 -18.59 -1.39
CA ALA A 70 -22.59 -19.66 -0.80
C ALA A 70 -24.02 -19.69 -1.37
#